data_AF-K7L4H8-F1
#
_entry.id   AF-K7L4H8-F1
#
_cell.length_a   1.000
_cell.length_b   1.000
_cell.length_c   1.000
_cell.angle_alpha   90.00
_cell.angle_beta   90.00
_cell.angle_gamma   90.00
#
_symmetry.space_group_name_H-M   'P 1'
#
loop_
_entity.id
_entity.type
_entity.pdbx_description
1 polymer ?
#
loop_
_entity_poly.entity_id
_entity_poly.type
_entity_poly.pdbx_seq_one_letter_code
_entity_poly.pdbx_strand_id
1 'polypeptide(L)'
;MLIPRMIALMFLLSVNLWLLRRTTKMQMLPLLATPTLIKGILPDGLFFVDCAFGFNSQGLAFTLDSDPPAEDEIVAGGIGRNFISRDLLEATSMDDAMNRIKSSEVSVGHSYNLFETSTRRIVNVETASRKRISVYEVGNTPFFHANMYLHLPINQVQDENSISRQKRAAVLTKESKGDFLSLLEDMDDKKYPIYTTGPLLHTLCTALIDLDKQTLSIIEWNPKKGDVSHVCSISPQKSP
;
A
#
# COMPACT_ATOMS: atom_id res chain seq x y z
N MET A 1 -18.13 16.08 -15.35
CA MET A 1 -17.87 14.63 -15.24
C MET A 1 -16.47 14.51 -14.64
N LEU A 2 -16.35 14.28 -13.34
CA LEU A 2 -15.05 14.16 -12.68
C LEU A 2 -14.43 12.83 -13.08
N ILE A 3 -13.17 12.86 -13.53
CA ILE A 3 -12.35 11.65 -13.71
C ILE A 3 -12.29 10.95 -12.35
N PRO A 4 -12.58 9.64 -12.25
CA PRO A 4 -12.49 8.92 -10.99
C PRO A 4 -11.05 9.01 -10.46
N ARG A 5 -10.84 9.72 -9.34
CA ARG A 5 -9.56 9.67 -8.61
C ARG A 5 -9.56 8.38 -7.80
N MET A 6 -9.30 7.28 -8.49
CA MET A 6 -9.13 5.98 -7.88
C MET A 6 -7.69 5.55 -8.16
N ILE A 7 -7.00 5.10 -7.12
CA ILE A 7 -5.81 4.27 -7.30
C ILE A 7 -6.17 2.95 -6.62
N ALA A 8 -6.10 1.87 -7.37
CA ALA A 8 -6.15 0.55 -6.81
C ALA A 8 -4.71 0.04 -6.73
N LEU A 9 -4.27 -0.36 -5.53
CA LEU A 9 -3.00 -1.04 -5.34
C LEU A 9 -3.26 -2.52 -5.10
N MET A 10 -2.44 -3.36 -5.71
CA MET A 10 -2.33 -4.76 -5.35
C MET A 10 -1.27 -4.96 -4.30
N PHE A 11 -1.60 -5.79 -3.33
CA PHE A 11 -0.63 -6.30 -2.40
C PHE A 11 0.02 -7.57 -2.96
N LEU A 12 1.33 -7.49 -3.18
CA LEU A 12 2.20 -8.64 -3.42
C LEU A 12 3.08 -8.83 -2.18
N LEU A 13 2.79 -9.84 -1.36
CA LEU A 13 3.72 -10.26 -0.31
C LEU A 13 4.57 -11.44 -0.82
N SER A 14 5.88 -11.23 -0.88
CA SER A 14 6.86 -12.31 -0.79
C SER A 14 6.91 -12.79 0.67
N VAL A 15 6.16 -13.82 1.02
CA VAL A 15 6.21 -14.41 2.37
C VAL A 15 7.48 -15.24 2.50
N ASN A 16 8.49 -14.74 3.22
CA ASN A 16 9.44 -15.62 3.92
C ASN A 16 8.80 -16.01 5.25
N LEU A 17 8.25 -17.23 5.31
CA LEU A 17 7.30 -17.76 6.30
C LEU A 17 7.88 -18.01 7.72
N TRP A 18 8.90 -17.30 8.20
CA TRP A 18 9.67 -17.78 9.37
C TRP A 18 9.63 -16.99 10.67
N LEU A 19 9.07 -15.78 10.77
CA LEU A 19 9.06 -15.05 12.04
C LEU A 19 7.67 -14.57 12.43
N LEU A 20 7.16 -15.14 13.53
CA LEU A 20 6.35 -14.55 14.61
C LEU A 20 5.35 -15.57 15.20
N ARG A 21 5.87 -16.61 15.86
CA ARG A 21 5.16 -17.28 16.95
C ARG A 21 5.73 -16.76 18.27
N ARG A 22 5.09 -15.77 18.89
CA ARG A 22 4.92 -15.63 20.36
C ARG A 22 4.35 -14.26 20.75
N THR A 23 3.33 -14.31 21.62
CA THR A 23 2.82 -13.29 22.56
C THR A 23 2.21 -12.02 21.91
N THR A 24 0.98 -11.57 22.15
CA THR A 24 0.12 -11.49 23.35
C THR A 24 -1.34 -11.24 22.87
N LYS A 25 -2.35 -11.41 23.75
CA LYS A 25 -3.80 -11.32 23.49
C LYS A 25 -4.21 -10.15 22.56
N MET A 26 -4.49 -10.49 21.31
CA MET A 26 -5.02 -9.64 20.24
C MET A 26 -6.22 -10.41 19.67
N GLN A 27 -7.37 -9.76 19.47
CA GLN A 27 -8.46 -10.40 18.72
C GLN A 27 -8.04 -10.45 17.24
N MET A 28 -7.37 -11.52 16.87
CA MET A 28 -7.08 -11.86 15.48
C MET A 28 -8.39 -12.26 14.81
N LEU A 29 -8.77 -11.56 13.74
CA LEU A 29 -9.71 -12.14 12.77
C LEU A 29 -8.89 -13.17 11.97
N PRO A 30 -9.25 -14.46 11.99
CA PRO A 30 -8.53 -15.46 11.22
C PRO A 30 -8.96 -15.34 9.75
N LEU A 31 -8.25 -14.53 8.95
CA LEU A 31 -8.17 -14.76 7.51
C LEU A 31 -7.06 -15.79 7.28
N LEU A 32 -7.39 -16.85 6.55
CA LEU A 32 -6.60 -18.08 6.39
C LEU A 32 -5.25 -17.93 5.64
N ALA A 33 -4.72 -16.73 5.42
CA ALA A 33 -3.50 -16.55 4.64
C ALA A 33 -2.60 -15.33 4.98
N THR A 34 -2.93 -14.48 5.96
CA THR A 34 -2.11 -13.29 6.28
C THR A 34 -1.43 -13.39 7.64
N PRO A 35 -0.12 -13.07 7.76
CA PRO A 35 0.48 -12.81 9.05
C PRO A 35 -0.08 -11.46 9.56
N THR A 36 -1.01 -11.54 10.51
CA THR A 36 -1.54 -10.43 11.33
C THR A 36 -2.36 -9.35 10.64
N LEU A 37 -3.63 -9.66 10.36
CA LEU A 37 -4.71 -8.66 10.28
C LEU A 37 -4.95 -8.11 11.71
N ILE A 38 -4.64 -6.84 11.96
CA ILE A 38 -4.85 -6.21 13.28
C ILE A 38 -5.95 -5.15 13.14
N LYS A 39 -7.16 -5.53 13.54
CA LYS A 39 -8.19 -4.54 13.91
C LYS A 39 -7.83 -4.00 15.30
N GLY A 40 -7.12 -2.88 15.34
CA GLY A 40 -6.91 -2.13 16.57
C GLY A 40 -7.94 -1.01 16.69
N ILE A 41 -8.41 -0.72 17.90
CA ILE A 41 -9.17 0.51 18.18
C ILE A 41 -8.22 1.41 18.97
N LEU A 42 -7.89 2.58 18.44
CA LEU A 42 -6.99 3.56 19.09
C LEU A 42 -7.92 4.42 19.98
N PRO A 43 -7.40 5.17 20.95
CA PRO A 43 -8.21 6.06 21.79
C PRO A 43 -9.11 7.04 21.02
N ASP A 44 -8.87 7.25 19.72
CA ASP A 44 -9.57 8.15 18.80
C ASP A 44 -10.60 7.47 17.87
N GLY A 45 -10.90 6.17 18.04
CA GLY A 45 -12.22 5.63 17.68
C GLY A 45 -12.32 4.59 16.56
N LEU A 46 -11.39 4.44 15.61
CA LEU A 46 -11.30 3.25 14.70
C LEU A 46 -10.07 3.38 13.78
N PHE A 47 -9.24 2.33 13.70
CA PHE A 47 -8.17 2.26 12.71
C PHE A 47 -7.97 0.81 12.24
N PHE A 48 -7.37 0.62 11.07
CA PHE A 48 -7.05 -0.69 10.54
C PHE A 48 -5.61 -0.72 10.05
N VAL A 49 -4.88 -1.78 10.38
CA VAL A 49 -3.49 -1.95 9.92
C VAL A 49 -3.22 -3.38 9.48
N ASP A 50 -2.64 -3.47 8.29
CA ASP A 50 -1.84 -4.59 7.82
C ASP A 50 -0.43 -4.07 7.48
N CYS A 51 0.50 -4.99 7.19
CA CYS A 51 1.86 -4.67 6.80
C CYS A 51 2.00 -3.98 5.43
N ALA A 52 0.92 -3.85 4.65
CA ALA A 52 0.92 -3.15 3.37
C ALA A 52 -0.14 -2.07 3.18
N PHE A 53 -1.17 -2.00 4.01
CA PHE A 53 -2.17 -0.96 3.88
C PHE A 53 -2.84 -0.70 5.22
N GLY A 54 -3.40 0.49 5.35
CA GLY A 54 -4.10 0.90 6.56
C GLY A 54 -4.88 2.18 6.36
N PHE A 55 -5.74 2.48 7.33
CA PHE A 55 -6.49 3.73 7.37
C PHE A 55 -6.83 4.12 8.82
N ASN A 56 -7.15 5.39 9.03
CA ASN A 56 -7.54 5.92 10.33
C ASN A 56 -8.87 6.72 10.28
N SER A 57 -9.31 7.16 11.47
CA SER A 57 -10.56 7.92 11.66
C SER A 57 -10.49 9.37 11.17
N GLN A 58 -9.31 9.84 10.73
CA GLN A 58 -9.11 11.16 10.12
C GLN A 58 -9.29 11.13 8.60
N GLY A 59 -9.65 9.97 8.05
CA GLY A 59 -9.83 9.75 6.63
C GLY A 59 -8.53 9.77 5.83
N LEU A 60 -7.43 9.41 6.49
CA LEU A 60 -6.17 9.05 5.86
C LEU A 60 -6.11 7.55 5.64
N ALA A 61 -5.55 7.15 4.51
CA ALA A 61 -5.22 5.77 4.21
C ALA A 61 -3.85 5.70 3.54
N PHE A 62 -3.22 4.53 3.60
CA PHE A 62 -2.01 4.26 2.85
C PHE A 62 -2.03 2.87 2.23
N THR A 63 -1.26 2.71 1.16
CA THR A 63 -0.77 1.43 0.69
C THR A 63 0.76 1.49 0.57
N LEU A 64 1.42 0.33 0.58
CA LEU A 64 2.87 0.23 0.66
C LEU A 64 3.41 -0.81 -0.32
N ASP A 65 4.41 -0.40 -1.08
CA ASP A 65 5.26 -1.28 -1.88
C ASP A 65 6.64 -1.42 -1.22
N SER A 66 7.19 -2.63 -1.28
CA SER A 66 8.59 -2.85 -0.96
C SER A 66 9.45 -2.41 -2.14
N ASP A 67 10.41 -1.50 -1.91
CA ASP A 67 11.33 -1.06 -2.96
C ASP A 67 12.75 -1.44 -2.57
N PRO A 68 13.30 -2.55 -3.12
CA PRO A 68 14.59 -3.06 -2.70
C PRO A 68 15.73 -2.16 -3.21
N PRO A 69 16.40 -1.38 -2.33
CA PRO A 69 17.60 -0.67 -2.73
C PRO A 69 18.75 -1.67 -2.92
N ALA A 70 19.82 -1.25 -3.60
CA ALA A 70 21.04 -2.04 -3.64
C ALA A 70 21.66 -2.17 -2.23
N GLU A 71 22.50 -3.19 -2.00
CA GLU A 71 23.02 -3.49 -0.66
C GLU A 71 23.84 -2.33 -0.07
N ASP A 72 24.57 -1.59 -0.91
CA ASP A 72 25.39 -0.42 -0.54
C ASP A 72 24.56 0.82 -0.14
N GLU A 73 23.26 0.80 -0.43
CA GLU A 73 22.32 1.87 -0.10
C GLU A 73 21.62 1.63 1.25
N ILE A 74 21.76 0.44 1.84
CA ILE A 74 21.16 0.05 3.12
C ILE A 74 22.03 0.53 4.28
N VAL A 75 21.43 1.20 5.26
CA VAL A 75 22.11 1.61 6.49
C VAL A 75 21.39 1.00 7.69
N ALA A 76 22.10 0.20 8.47
CA ALA A 76 21.54 -0.39 9.69
C ALA A 76 21.27 0.67 10.77
N GLY A 77 20.33 0.36 11.68
CA GLY A 77 20.04 1.20 12.86
C GLY A 77 18.86 2.17 12.67
N GLY A 78 18.27 2.24 11.48
CA GLY A 78 17.05 2.97 11.21
C GLY A 78 15.76 2.19 11.51
N ILE A 79 14.64 2.91 11.51
CA ILE A 79 13.28 2.43 11.79
C ILE A 79 12.82 1.46 10.69
N GLY A 80 12.23 0.34 11.11
CA GLY A 80 11.60 -0.61 10.19
C GLY A 80 10.24 -0.13 9.71
N ARG A 81 9.88 -0.43 8.45
CA ARG A 81 8.66 0.05 7.78
C ARG A 81 7.38 -0.09 8.62
N ASN A 82 7.23 -1.20 9.34
CA ASN A 82 6.01 -1.50 10.09
C ASN A 82 5.78 -0.50 11.23
N PHE A 83 6.84 0.05 11.84
CA PHE A 83 6.72 1.09 12.85
C PHE A 83 6.23 2.40 12.22
N ILE A 84 6.70 2.72 11.01
CA ILE A 84 6.25 3.90 10.26
C ILE A 84 4.82 3.73 9.78
N SER A 85 4.47 2.57 9.21
CA SER A 85 3.09 2.22 8.84
C SER A 85 2.14 2.31 10.03
N ARG A 86 2.60 1.96 11.23
CA ARG A 86 1.81 2.15 12.45
C ARG A 86 1.70 3.62 12.85
N ASP A 87 2.80 4.36 12.83
CA ASP A 87 2.85 5.79 13.18
C ASP A 87 1.97 6.62 12.24
N LEU A 88 1.90 6.27 10.95
CA LEU A 88 1.02 6.88 9.96
C LEU A 88 -0.46 6.82 10.33
N LEU A 89 -0.88 5.86 11.15
CA LEU A 89 -2.29 5.74 11.56
C LEU A 89 -2.68 6.76 12.62
N GLU A 90 -1.70 7.38 13.27
CA GLU A 90 -1.92 8.49 14.20
C GLU A 90 -1.86 9.85 13.50
N ALA A 91 -1.64 9.88 12.18
CA ALA A 91 -1.61 11.12 11.43
C ALA A 91 -2.98 11.80 11.40
N THR A 92 -2.96 13.13 11.51
CA THR A 92 -4.17 13.98 11.56
C THR A 92 -4.47 14.70 10.24
N SER A 93 -3.52 14.71 9.32
CA SER A 93 -3.62 15.28 7.98
C SER A 93 -2.57 14.68 7.04
N MET A 94 -2.70 14.91 5.74
CA MET A 94 -1.67 14.54 4.76
C MET A 94 -0.30 15.15 5.10
N ASP A 95 -0.26 16.39 5.60
CA ASP A 95 0.99 17.06 5.96
C ASP A 95 1.63 16.45 7.21
N ASP A 96 0.81 16.06 8.21
CA ASP A 96 1.27 15.31 9.38
C ASP A 96 1.83 13.93 8.97
N ALA A 97 1.10 13.20 8.13
CA ALA A 97 1.56 11.91 7.59
C ALA A 97 2.91 12.04 6.85
N MET A 98 3.06 13.05 5.99
CA MET A 98 4.33 13.33 5.31
C MET A 98 5.45 13.69 6.29
N ASN A 99 5.16 14.47 7.32
CA ASN A 99 6.15 14.86 8.33
C ASN A 99 6.63 13.65 9.14
N ARG A 100 5.73 12.73 9.51
CA ARG A 100 6.07 11.47 10.17
C ARG A 100 7.03 10.63 9.34
N ILE A 101 6.75 10.46 8.04
CA ILE A 101 7.66 9.77 7.12
C ILE A 101 9.01 10.50 7.00
N LYS A 102 9.00 11.82 6.76
CA LYS A 102 10.24 12.63 6.62
C LYS A 102 11.12 12.62 7.86
N SER A 103 10.51 12.58 9.04
CA SER A 103 11.22 12.56 10.32
C SER A 103 11.84 11.19 10.63
N SER A 104 11.33 10.13 10.00
CA SER A 104 11.76 8.76 10.22
C SER A 104 13.08 8.48 9.51
N GLU A 105 14.08 8.02 10.25
CA GLU A 105 15.32 7.53 9.67
C GLU A 105 15.17 6.04 9.38
N VAL A 106 14.79 5.68 8.16
CA VAL A 106 14.59 4.28 7.74
C VAL A 106 15.91 3.53 7.53
N SER A 107 15.93 2.22 7.85
CA SER A 107 17.06 1.35 7.50
C SER A 107 17.02 0.91 6.03
N VAL A 108 15.83 0.60 5.53
CA VAL A 108 15.55 0.15 4.16
C VAL A 108 14.36 0.96 3.67
N GLY A 109 14.47 1.47 2.45
CA GLY A 109 13.46 2.28 1.82
C GLY A 109 12.22 1.53 1.34
N HIS A 110 11.11 2.26 1.22
CA HIS A 110 9.79 1.77 0.79
C HIS A 110 9.03 2.89 0.07
N SER A 111 8.03 2.52 -0.72
CA SER A 111 7.11 3.45 -1.37
C SER A 111 5.75 3.40 -0.67
N TYR A 112 5.31 4.56 -0.18
CA TYR A 112 4.02 4.78 0.45
C TYR A 112 3.11 5.53 -0.51
N ASN A 113 1.96 4.96 -0.85
CA ASN A 113 0.89 5.72 -1.50
C ASN A 113 -0.07 6.21 -0.42
N LEU A 114 -0.07 7.50 -0.14
CA LEU A 114 -0.91 8.15 0.86
C LEU A 114 -2.18 8.70 0.21
N PHE A 115 -3.28 8.60 0.92
CA PHE A 115 -4.61 9.02 0.49
C PHE A 115 -5.25 9.87 1.57
N GLU A 116 -5.85 11.00 1.19
CA GLU A 116 -6.65 11.83 2.09
C GLU A 116 -8.03 12.06 1.49
N THR A 117 -9.08 11.58 2.17
CA THR A 117 -10.45 11.62 1.66
C THR A 117 -11.07 13.02 1.63
N SER A 118 -10.70 13.87 2.58
CA SER A 118 -11.23 15.23 2.73
C SER A 118 -10.82 16.14 1.57
N THR A 119 -9.55 16.07 1.18
CA THR A 119 -8.97 16.88 0.08
C THR A 119 -8.88 16.11 -1.23
N ARG A 120 -9.11 14.79 -1.20
CA ARG A 120 -8.94 13.88 -2.33
C ARG A 120 -7.53 13.92 -2.92
N ARG A 121 -6.54 14.19 -2.06
CA ARG A 121 -5.12 14.17 -2.41
C ARG A 121 -4.61 12.74 -2.37
N ILE A 122 -3.73 12.46 -3.32
CA ILE A 122 -2.99 11.21 -3.36
C ILE A 122 -1.52 11.54 -3.57
N VAL A 123 -0.66 11.02 -2.72
CA VAL A 123 0.76 11.32 -2.72
C VAL A 123 1.54 10.02 -2.64
N ASN A 124 2.40 9.78 -3.62
CA ASN A 124 3.41 8.72 -3.54
C ASN A 124 4.66 9.27 -2.84
N VAL A 125 5.20 8.52 -1.89
CA VAL A 125 6.37 8.89 -1.10
C VAL A 125 7.34 7.72 -1.10
N GLU A 126 8.43 7.87 -1.84
CA GLU A 126 9.55 6.92 -1.83
C GLU A 126 10.57 7.36 -0.79
N THR A 127 10.99 6.41 0.05
CA THR A 127 11.98 6.65 1.12
C THR A 127 13.20 5.79 0.90
N ALA A 128 14.37 6.22 1.38
CA ALA A 128 15.56 5.39 1.48
C ALA A 128 16.40 5.80 2.69
N SER A 129 17.40 4.99 3.04
CA SER A 129 18.35 5.26 4.10
C SER A 129 18.95 6.67 3.99
N ARG A 130 19.47 7.19 5.11
CA ARG A 130 20.07 8.55 5.20
C ARG A 130 19.06 9.67 4.96
N LYS A 131 17.80 9.46 5.39
CA LYS A 131 16.69 10.43 5.29
C LYS A 131 16.43 10.92 3.87
N ARG A 132 16.68 10.06 2.88
CA ARG A 132 16.40 10.37 1.47
C ARG A 132 14.92 10.10 1.20
N ILE A 133 14.28 11.03 0.52
CA ILE A 133 12.86 10.99 0.26
C ILE A 133 12.55 11.64 -1.08
N SER A 134 11.62 11.05 -1.82
CA SER A 134 10.98 11.65 -2.98
C SER A 134 9.48 11.70 -2.73
N VAL A 135 8.85 12.80 -3.14
CA VAL A 135 7.43 13.03 -2.96
C VAL A 135 6.84 13.38 -4.31
N TYR A 136 5.85 12.58 -4.75
CA TYR A 136 5.16 12.74 -6.00
C TYR A 136 3.65 12.86 -5.77
N GLU A 137 3.09 14.04 -6.02
CA GLU A 137 1.64 14.25 -5.91
C GLU A 137 0.94 13.74 -7.17
N VAL A 138 0.05 12.76 -7.00
CA VAL A 138 -0.67 12.14 -8.12
C VAL A 138 -1.78 13.09 -8.59
N GLY A 139 -1.61 13.58 -9.81
CA GLY A 139 -2.56 14.47 -10.47
C GLY A 139 -3.76 13.73 -11.09
N ASN A 140 -4.20 14.21 -12.26
CA ASN A 140 -5.33 13.62 -12.98
C ASN A 140 -4.94 12.40 -13.83
N THR A 141 -3.64 12.16 -14.01
CA THR A 141 -3.13 11.00 -14.74
C THR A 141 -3.05 9.80 -13.79
N PRO A 142 -3.65 8.65 -14.15
CA PRO A 142 -3.55 7.44 -13.36
C PRO A 142 -2.10 7.06 -13.06
N PHE A 143 -1.86 6.64 -11.83
CA PHE A 143 -0.54 6.27 -11.34
C PHE A 143 -0.49 4.78 -10.98
N PHE A 144 0.64 4.15 -11.27
CA PHE A 144 0.91 2.76 -10.91
C PHE A 144 2.35 2.64 -10.44
N HIS A 145 2.54 1.91 -9.35
CA HIS A 145 3.82 1.67 -8.71
C HIS A 145 3.96 0.17 -8.44
N ALA A 146 5.11 -0.40 -8.82
CA ALA A 146 5.48 -1.78 -8.51
C ALA A 146 6.55 -1.79 -7.40
N ASN A 147 7.34 -2.84 -7.26
CA ASN A 147 8.36 -2.95 -6.21
C ASN A 147 9.70 -2.36 -6.70
N MET A 148 9.68 -1.09 -7.13
CA MET A 148 10.86 -0.38 -7.64
C MET A 148 10.73 1.13 -7.47
N TYR A 149 11.84 1.82 -7.21
CA TYR A 149 11.90 3.28 -7.15
C TYR A 149 11.68 3.88 -8.54
N LEU A 150 10.75 4.84 -8.64
CA LEU A 150 10.45 5.61 -9.85
C LEU A 150 10.94 7.06 -9.75
N HIS A 151 10.87 7.65 -8.56
CA HIS A 151 11.06 9.09 -8.36
C HIS A 151 12.28 9.45 -7.51
N LEU A 152 12.75 8.55 -6.64
CA LEU A 152 13.92 8.74 -5.81
C LEU A 152 15.15 8.15 -6.53
N PRO A 153 16.13 8.98 -6.93
CA PRO A 153 17.30 8.48 -7.65
C PRO A 153 18.26 7.79 -6.67
N ILE A 154 18.20 6.46 -6.62
CA ILE A 154 19.14 5.61 -5.86
C ILE A 154 19.60 4.41 -6.68
N ASN A 155 20.68 3.77 -6.24
CA ASN A 155 21.03 2.45 -6.73
C ASN A 155 20.01 1.42 -6.21
N GLN A 156 19.33 0.70 -7.10
CA GLN A 156 18.27 -0.24 -6.72
C GLN A 156 18.45 -1.59 -7.41
N VAL A 157 17.89 -2.62 -6.79
CA VAL A 157 17.89 -3.97 -7.38
C VAL A 157 17.08 -3.95 -8.67
N GLN A 158 17.66 -4.48 -9.75
CA GLN A 158 16.99 -4.61 -11.04
C GLN A 158 16.13 -5.88 -11.05
N ASP A 159 14.93 -5.79 -10.46
CA ASP A 159 13.97 -6.89 -10.42
C ASP A 159 13.15 -6.98 -11.72
N GLU A 160 13.37 -8.05 -12.51
CA GLU A 160 12.66 -8.28 -13.78
C GLU A 160 11.15 -8.33 -13.60
N ASN A 161 10.65 -8.87 -12.47
CA ASN A 161 9.23 -8.97 -12.20
C ASN A 161 8.60 -7.58 -12.08
N SER A 162 9.17 -6.73 -11.24
CA SER A 162 8.69 -5.36 -11.04
C SER A 162 8.76 -4.53 -12.32
N ILE A 163 9.86 -4.65 -13.07
CA ILE A 163 10.00 -4.00 -14.38
C ILE A 163 8.92 -4.49 -15.37
N SER A 164 8.65 -5.80 -15.41
CA SER A 164 7.62 -6.35 -16.31
C SER A 164 6.22 -5.85 -15.94
N ARG A 165 5.86 -5.91 -14.65
CA ARG A 165 4.56 -5.42 -14.15
C ARG A 165 4.38 -3.92 -14.39
N GLN A 166 5.43 -3.12 -14.19
CA GLN A 166 5.39 -1.67 -14.48
C GLN A 166 5.11 -1.40 -15.96
N LYS A 167 5.81 -2.12 -16.86
CA LYS A 167 5.58 -2.02 -18.33
C LYS A 167 4.19 -2.50 -18.73
N ARG A 168 3.71 -3.60 -18.16
CA ARG A 168 2.37 -4.13 -18.41
C ARG A 168 1.31 -3.14 -17.94
N ALA A 169 1.43 -2.62 -16.73
CA ALA A 169 0.52 -1.62 -16.21
C ALA A 169 0.52 -0.35 -17.09
N ALA A 170 1.65 0.08 -17.64
CA ALA A 170 1.72 1.27 -18.49
C ALA A 170 0.83 1.22 -19.76
N VAL A 171 0.54 0.01 -20.28
CA VAL A 171 -0.28 -0.17 -21.49
C VAL A 171 -1.75 -0.50 -21.21
N LEU A 172 -2.10 -0.81 -19.96
CA LEU A 172 -3.48 -1.13 -19.56
C LEU A 172 -4.29 0.14 -19.25
N THR A 173 -5.58 0.13 -19.59
CA THR A 173 -6.52 1.21 -19.28
C THR A 173 -6.68 1.39 -17.76
N LYS A 174 -6.89 2.64 -17.32
CA LYS A 174 -7.05 3.01 -15.89
C LYS A 174 -8.03 4.18 -15.73
N GLU A 175 -9.15 4.15 -16.44
CA GLU A 175 -10.10 5.28 -16.50
C GLU A 175 -11.28 5.12 -15.53
N SER A 176 -11.52 3.89 -15.07
CA SER A 176 -12.62 3.54 -14.19
C SER A 176 -12.19 2.58 -13.09
N LYS A 177 -13.04 2.45 -12.05
CA LYS A 177 -12.92 1.40 -11.03
C LYS A 177 -12.75 0.01 -11.65
N GLY A 178 -13.52 -0.27 -12.70
CA GLY A 178 -13.49 -1.53 -13.43
C GLY A 178 -12.11 -1.76 -14.04
N ASP A 179 -11.56 -0.76 -14.73
CA ASP A 179 -10.25 -0.87 -15.37
C ASP A 179 -9.13 -1.10 -14.34
N PHE A 180 -9.18 -0.42 -13.19
CA PHE A 180 -8.23 -0.65 -12.12
C PHE A 180 -8.33 -2.08 -11.57
N LEU A 181 -9.53 -2.60 -11.33
CA LEU A 181 -9.69 -3.99 -10.89
C LEU A 181 -9.23 -4.98 -11.98
N SER A 182 -9.53 -4.70 -13.26
CA SER A 182 -9.07 -5.48 -14.41
C SER A 182 -7.55 -5.48 -14.56
N LEU A 183 -6.89 -4.35 -14.27
CA LEU A 183 -5.43 -4.29 -14.22
C LEU A 183 -4.90 -5.19 -13.09
N LEU A 184 -5.53 -5.16 -11.93
CA LEU A 184 -5.11 -5.93 -10.75
C LEU A 184 -5.47 -7.44 -10.83
N GLU A 185 -6.21 -7.88 -11.84
CA GLU A 185 -6.39 -9.32 -12.14
C GLU A 185 -5.55 -9.80 -13.32
N ASP A 186 -4.75 -8.93 -13.93
CA ASP A 186 -4.03 -9.22 -15.17
C ASP A 186 -3.00 -10.34 -14.97
N MET A 187 -3.20 -11.44 -15.70
CA MET A 187 -2.35 -12.64 -15.71
C MET A 187 -1.70 -12.89 -17.08
N ASP A 188 -1.66 -11.88 -17.95
CA ASP A 188 -1.27 -12.05 -19.35
C ASP A 188 0.20 -12.42 -19.51
N ASP A 189 1.08 -11.81 -18.70
CA ASP A 189 2.47 -12.24 -18.59
C ASP A 189 2.55 -13.57 -17.81
N LYS A 190 2.92 -14.64 -18.51
CA LYS A 190 3.02 -15.99 -17.92
C LYS A 190 4.16 -16.14 -16.91
N LYS A 191 5.19 -15.30 -16.99
CA LYS A 191 6.36 -15.33 -16.10
C LYS A 191 6.17 -14.38 -14.93
N TYR A 192 5.70 -13.16 -15.21
CA TYR A 192 5.57 -12.07 -14.25
C TYR A 192 4.20 -11.38 -14.32
N PRO A 193 3.11 -12.11 -14.03
CA PRO A 193 1.76 -11.54 -14.06
C PRO A 193 1.60 -10.48 -12.97
N ILE A 194 0.72 -9.51 -13.19
CA ILE A 194 0.33 -8.56 -12.13
C ILE A 194 -0.39 -9.33 -11.02
N TYR A 195 -1.36 -10.19 -11.37
CA TYR A 195 -1.99 -11.14 -10.45
C TYR A 195 -1.21 -12.43 -10.38
N THR A 196 -0.45 -12.59 -9.29
CA THR A 196 0.49 -13.69 -9.15
C THR A 196 -0.11 -14.86 -8.37
N THR A 197 -0.06 -16.05 -8.96
CA THR A 197 -0.49 -17.32 -8.32
C THR A 197 0.63 -18.36 -8.35
N GLY A 198 1.85 -17.95 -7.98
CA GLY A 198 3.03 -18.81 -8.01
C GLY A 198 3.34 -19.46 -6.65
N PRO A 199 4.29 -20.41 -6.62
CA PRO A 199 4.76 -21.03 -5.38
C PRO A 199 5.68 -20.12 -4.56
N LEU A 200 6.32 -19.12 -5.20
CA LEU A 200 7.24 -18.18 -4.55
C LEU A 200 6.59 -16.83 -4.24
N LEU A 201 5.70 -16.37 -5.12
CA LEU A 201 4.99 -15.10 -5.01
C LEU A 201 3.50 -15.36 -5.21
N HIS A 202 2.68 -14.76 -4.35
CA HIS A 202 1.23 -14.92 -4.38
C HIS A 202 0.54 -13.61 -4.01
N THR A 203 -0.44 -13.20 -4.81
CA THR A 203 -1.32 -12.08 -4.46
C THR A 203 -2.29 -12.56 -3.38
N LEU A 204 -2.15 -12.05 -2.16
CA LEU A 204 -2.96 -12.48 -1.02
C LEU A 204 -4.36 -11.83 -1.03
N CYS A 205 -4.43 -10.54 -1.34
CA CYS A 205 -5.67 -9.79 -1.46
C CYS A 205 -5.45 -8.51 -2.26
N THR A 206 -6.56 -7.87 -2.63
CA THR A 206 -6.58 -6.53 -3.21
C THR A 206 -7.24 -5.57 -2.23
N ALA A 207 -6.55 -4.47 -1.92
CA ALA A 207 -7.10 -3.37 -1.15
C ALA A 207 -7.50 -2.24 -2.12
N LEU A 208 -8.79 -1.91 -2.14
CA LEU A 208 -9.32 -0.83 -2.96
C LEU A 208 -9.74 0.34 -2.08
N ILE A 209 -9.08 1.48 -2.24
CA ILE A 209 -9.46 2.74 -1.60
C ILE A 209 -10.30 3.55 -2.60
N ASP A 210 -11.56 3.77 -2.27
CA ASP A 210 -12.52 4.52 -3.07
C ASP A 210 -12.74 5.89 -2.42
N LEU A 211 -12.14 6.96 -2.99
CA LEU A 211 -12.22 8.32 -2.46
C LEU A 211 -13.60 8.96 -2.66
N ASP A 212 -14.40 8.46 -3.60
CA ASP A 212 -15.77 8.95 -3.82
C ASP A 212 -16.72 8.39 -2.78
N LYS A 213 -16.59 7.09 -2.50
CA LYS A 213 -17.38 6.40 -1.47
C LYS A 213 -16.80 6.55 -0.07
N GLN A 214 -15.56 7.02 0.05
CA GLN A 214 -14.79 7.05 1.28
C GLN A 214 -14.80 5.68 1.95
N THR A 215 -14.40 4.65 1.20
CA THR A 215 -14.31 3.28 1.71
C THR A 215 -12.97 2.64 1.37
N LEU A 216 -12.50 1.75 2.25
CA LEU A 216 -11.53 0.72 1.92
C LEU A 216 -12.25 -0.62 1.78
N SER A 217 -12.09 -1.29 0.64
CA SER A 217 -12.59 -2.64 0.39
C SER A 217 -11.43 -3.63 0.32
N ILE A 218 -11.58 -4.78 0.99
CA ILE A 218 -10.68 -5.92 0.86
C ILE A 218 -11.36 -6.94 -0.03
N ILE A 219 -10.69 -7.33 -1.10
CA ILE A 219 -11.13 -8.36 -2.03
C ILE A 219 -10.17 -9.53 -1.85
N GLU A 220 -10.70 -10.65 -1.38
CA GLU A 220 -9.93 -11.88 -1.31
C GLU A 220 -9.90 -12.53 -2.70
N TRP A 221 -8.79 -13.20 -3.01
CA TRP A 221 -8.61 -13.89 -4.29
C TRP A 221 -8.56 -12.93 -5.48
N ASN A 222 -8.78 -13.49 -6.67
CA ASN A 222 -8.71 -12.75 -7.92
C ASN A 222 -9.89 -11.76 -8.00
N PRO A 223 -9.64 -10.44 -8.18
CA PRO A 223 -10.67 -9.42 -8.30
C PRO A 223 -11.77 -9.72 -9.32
N LYS A 224 -11.47 -10.53 -10.35
CA LYS A 224 -12.43 -11.00 -11.35
C LYS A 224 -13.66 -11.69 -10.76
N LYS A 225 -13.48 -12.37 -9.64
CA LYS A 225 -14.60 -13.06 -8.95
C LYS A 225 -15.52 -12.07 -8.23
N GLY A 226 -15.03 -10.87 -7.91
CA GLY A 226 -15.81 -9.79 -7.32
C GLY A 226 -16.18 -10.00 -5.84
N ASP A 227 -15.64 -11.02 -5.18
CA ASP A 227 -15.98 -11.38 -3.81
C ASP A 227 -15.30 -10.42 -2.82
N VAL A 228 -15.95 -9.29 -2.55
CA VAL A 228 -15.53 -8.33 -1.53
C VAL A 228 -15.72 -8.96 -0.14
N SER A 229 -14.63 -9.26 0.56
CA SER A 229 -14.70 -9.87 1.88
C SER A 229 -15.03 -8.86 2.97
N HIS A 230 -14.48 -7.65 2.87
CA HIS A 230 -14.70 -6.58 3.85
C HIS A 230 -14.83 -5.21 3.19
N VAL A 231 -15.67 -4.35 3.78
CA VAL A 231 -15.77 -2.93 3.45
C VAL A 231 -15.70 -2.13 4.74
N CYS A 232 -14.80 -1.17 4.81
CA CYS A 232 -14.65 -0.25 5.93
C CYS A 232 -14.87 1.19 5.45
N SER A 233 -15.62 1.97 6.22
CA SER A 233 -15.69 3.42 5.99
C SER A 233 -14.38 4.07 6.45
N ILE A 234 -13.87 4.98 5.62
CA ILE A 234 -12.71 5.83 5.90
C ILE A 234 -13.13 7.31 5.96
N SER A 235 -14.43 7.58 6.18
CA SER A 235 -14.91 8.95 6.36
C SER A 235 -14.37 9.52 7.67
N PRO A 236 -13.89 10.77 7.69
CA PRO A 236 -13.51 11.43 8.93
C PRO A 236 -14.69 11.40 9.91
N GLN A 237 -14.48 10.91 11.12
CA GLN A 237 -15.52 11.02 12.14
C GLN A 237 -15.68 12.48 12.51
N LYS A 238 -16.91 13.01 12.39
CA LYS A 238 -17.21 14.33 12.95
C LYS A 238 -17.03 14.23 14.46
N SER A 239 -16.15 15.07 15.00
CA SER A 239 -16.08 15.29 16.44
C SER A 239 -17.49 15.64 16.95
N PRO A 240 -17.96 15.04 18.05
CA PRO A 240 -19.26 15.38 18.63
C PRO A 240 -19.36 16.86 19.02
#